data_AF-A0A9L9PXA1-F1
#
_entry.id   AF-A0A9L9PXA1-F1
#
_cell.length_a   1.000
_cell.length_b   1.000
_cell.length_c   1.000
_cell.angle_alpha   90.00
_cell.angle_beta   90.00
_cell.angle_gamma   90.00
#
_symmetry.space_group_name_H-M   'P 1'
#
loop_
_entity.id
_entity.type
_entity.pdbx_description
1 polymer ?
#
loop_
_entity_poly.entity_id
_entity_poly.type
_entity_poly.pdbx_seq_one_letter_code
_entity_poly.pdbx_strand_id
1 'polypeptide(L)'
;MPPSGPRGTLLLLPLLLLLLLRAVLAVPLERGAPNKEETPATESPDTGLYYHRYLQEVIDVLETDGHFREKLQAANAEDIKSGKLSRELDFVSHHVRTKLDELKRQEVSRLRMLLKAKMDAEQDPNVQVDHLNLLKQFEHLDPQNQHTFEARDLELLIQTATRDLAQYDAAHHEEFKRYEMLKEHERRRYLESLGEEQRKEAERKLEEQQRRHREHPKVNVPGSQAQLKEVWEELDGLDPNRFNPKTFFILHDINSDGVLDEQELEALFTKELEKVYDPKNEEDDMREMEEERLRMREHVMKNVDTNQDRLVTLEEFLASTQRKEFGDTGEGWETVEMHPAYTEEELRRFEEELAAREAELNAKAQRLSQETEALGRSQGRLEAQKRELQQVTAGEAASIH
;
A
#
# COMPACT_ATOMS: atom_id res chain seq x y z
N MET A 1 -60.40 -84.78 -9.45
CA MET A 1 -59.12 -84.28 -10.02
C MET A 1 -59.40 -83.93 -11.47
N PRO A 2 -59.13 -82.69 -11.91
CA PRO A 2 -57.82 -82.38 -12.51
C PRO A 2 -57.44 -80.88 -12.26
N PRO A 3 -56.50 -80.23 -13.00
CA PRO A 3 -55.18 -79.92 -12.43
C PRO A 3 -54.68 -78.48 -12.66
N SER A 4 -53.50 -78.25 -12.11
CA SER A 4 -52.51 -77.17 -12.31
C SER A 4 -52.21 -76.70 -13.75
N GLY A 5 -51.90 -75.41 -13.90
CA GLY A 5 -50.97 -74.92 -14.94
C GLY A 5 -50.97 -73.38 -15.11
N PRO A 6 -49.81 -72.69 -15.29
CA PRO A 6 -49.54 -71.46 -14.51
C PRO A 6 -49.01 -70.26 -15.34
N ARG A 7 -48.72 -69.15 -14.61
CA ARG A 7 -47.85 -67.99 -14.97
C ARG A 7 -48.47 -67.00 -15.98
N GLY A 8 -48.37 -65.68 -15.84
CA GLY A 8 -47.49 -64.82 -15.07
C GLY A 8 -46.98 -63.74 -16.01
N THR A 9 -47.57 -62.54 -16.01
CA THR A 9 -47.10 -61.36 -16.78
C THR A 9 -47.96 -60.13 -16.42
N LEU A 10 -47.64 -59.37 -15.36
CA LEU A 10 -48.32 -58.08 -15.14
C LEU A 10 -47.57 -57.06 -14.25
N LEU A 11 -46.24 -57.17 -14.14
CA LEU A 11 -45.43 -56.23 -13.34
C LEU A 11 -44.29 -55.55 -14.11
N LEU A 12 -44.17 -55.74 -15.43
CA LEU A 12 -43.08 -55.13 -16.23
C LEU A 12 -43.45 -53.75 -16.80
N LEU A 13 -44.73 -53.45 -17.01
CA LEU A 13 -45.15 -52.16 -17.59
C LEU A 13 -44.99 -50.94 -16.65
N PRO A 14 -45.36 -51.00 -15.35
CA PRO A 14 -45.21 -49.82 -14.49
C PRO A 14 -43.75 -49.53 -14.12
N LEU A 15 -42.87 -50.54 -14.14
CA LEU A 15 -41.44 -50.38 -13.88
C LEU A 15 -40.71 -49.70 -15.07
N LEU A 16 -41.13 -50.00 -16.30
CA LEU A 16 -40.59 -49.36 -17.51
C LEU A 16 -41.00 -47.89 -17.61
N LEU A 17 -42.23 -47.55 -17.21
CA LEU A 17 -42.72 -46.17 -17.21
C LEU A 17 -42.02 -45.29 -16.15
N LEU A 18 -41.67 -45.87 -14.99
CA LEU A 18 -40.87 -45.17 -13.96
C LEU A 18 -39.41 -44.95 -14.39
N LEU A 19 -38.84 -45.87 -15.17
CA LEU A 19 -37.50 -45.75 -15.76
C LEU A 19 -37.45 -44.68 -16.86
N LEU A 20 -38.49 -44.57 -17.69
CA LEU A 20 -38.60 -43.52 -18.71
C LEU A 20 -38.83 -42.13 -18.11
N LEU A 21 -39.56 -42.01 -16.99
CA LEU A 21 -39.70 -40.72 -16.28
C LEU A 21 -38.39 -40.24 -15.62
N ARG A 22 -37.49 -41.15 -15.23
CA ARG A 22 -36.15 -40.79 -14.74
C ARG A 22 -35.19 -40.34 -15.86
N ALA A 23 -35.48 -40.67 -17.11
CA ALA A 23 -34.65 -40.27 -18.26
C ALA A 23 -34.97 -38.86 -18.80
N VAL A 24 -36.11 -38.25 -18.41
CA VAL A 24 -36.50 -36.90 -18.89
C VAL A 24 -36.06 -35.76 -17.94
N LEU A 25 -35.56 -36.08 -16.74
CA LEU A 25 -34.94 -35.12 -15.81
C LEU A 25 -33.41 -35.12 -15.84
N ALA A 26 -32.80 -35.90 -16.73
CA ALA A 26 -31.36 -35.88 -16.98
C ALA A 26 -31.07 -35.17 -18.30
N VAL A 27 -31.26 -33.85 -18.33
CA VAL A 27 -30.57 -33.01 -19.30
C VAL A 27 -29.07 -33.14 -18.97
N PRO A 28 -28.21 -33.60 -19.89
CA PRO A 28 -26.80 -33.38 -19.72
C PRO A 28 -26.63 -31.88 -19.90
N LEU A 29 -26.47 -31.15 -18.80
CA LEU A 29 -25.70 -29.92 -18.84
C LEU A 29 -24.38 -30.33 -19.48
N GLU A 30 -24.13 -29.91 -20.73
CA GLU A 30 -22.78 -29.71 -21.21
C GLU A 30 -22.13 -28.82 -20.16
N ARG A 31 -21.44 -29.46 -19.20
CA ARG A 31 -20.34 -28.85 -18.50
C ARG A 31 -19.36 -28.54 -19.62
N GLY A 32 -19.48 -27.34 -20.19
CA GLY A 32 -18.34 -26.66 -20.77
C GLY A 32 -17.17 -26.91 -19.82
N ALA A 33 -16.03 -27.24 -20.42
CA ALA A 33 -14.77 -27.46 -19.72
C ALA A 33 -14.73 -26.54 -18.51
N PRO A 34 -14.33 -27.03 -17.31
CA PRO A 34 -14.26 -26.20 -16.12
C PRO A 34 -13.60 -24.91 -16.60
N ASN A 35 -14.37 -23.82 -16.51
CA ASN A 35 -13.80 -22.50 -16.65
C ASN A 35 -12.57 -22.60 -15.76
N LYS A 36 -11.38 -22.41 -16.33
CA LYS A 36 -10.24 -22.11 -15.49
C LYS A 36 -10.81 -21.05 -14.56
N GLU A 37 -10.97 -21.41 -13.29
CA GLU A 37 -10.90 -20.40 -12.26
C GLU A 37 -9.69 -19.62 -12.71
N GLU A 38 -9.94 -18.38 -13.13
CA GLU A 38 -8.88 -17.40 -13.20
C GLU A 38 -8.25 -17.58 -11.83
N THR A 39 -7.09 -18.25 -11.84
CA THR A 39 -6.12 -18.17 -10.76
C THR A 39 -6.20 -16.73 -10.34
N PRO A 40 -6.45 -16.41 -9.04
CA PRO A 40 -6.35 -15.03 -8.61
C PRO A 40 -5.05 -14.55 -9.23
N ALA A 41 -5.15 -13.57 -10.14
CA ALA A 41 -3.98 -13.05 -10.83
C ALA A 41 -3.00 -12.83 -9.70
N THR A 42 -1.90 -13.58 -9.70
CA THR A 42 -0.89 -13.53 -8.66
C THR A 42 -0.68 -12.04 -8.45
N GLU A 43 -1.13 -11.51 -7.31
CA GLU A 43 -0.98 -10.07 -7.07
C GLU A 43 0.52 -9.88 -7.08
N SER A 44 1.02 -9.30 -8.18
CA SER A 44 2.39 -8.88 -8.27
C SER A 44 2.66 -7.95 -7.11
N PRO A 45 3.89 -7.95 -6.56
CA PRO A 45 4.20 -7.16 -5.38
C PRO A 45 3.81 -5.70 -5.61
N ASP A 46 2.79 -5.22 -4.89
CA ASP A 46 2.42 -3.82 -4.91
C ASP A 46 3.62 -3.00 -4.43
N THR A 47 4.27 -2.32 -5.36
CA THR A 47 5.48 -1.52 -5.08
C THR A 47 5.15 -0.23 -4.31
N GLY A 48 3.91 -0.05 -3.83
CA GLY A 48 3.43 1.14 -3.14
C GLY A 48 3.23 2.35 -4.06
N LEU A 49 3.40 2.18 -5.38
CA LEU A 49 3.22 3.24 -6.37
C LEU A 49 1.76 3.29 -6.83
N TYR A 50 1.15 4.48 -6.85
CA TYR A 50 -0.24 4.68 -7.30
C TYR A 50 -0.48 4.40 -8.81
N TYR A 51 0.60 4.15 -9.56
CA TYR A 51 0.63 3.75 -10.97
C TYR A 51 1.32 2.40 -11.19
N HIS A 52 1.57 1.62 -10.13
CA HIS A 52 2.19 0.30 -10.19
C HIS A 52 1.55 -0.59 -11.26
N ARG A 53 0.22 -0.68 -11.25
CA ARG A 53 -0.53 -1.46 -12.25
C ARG A 53 -0.25 -1.01 -13.68
N TYR A 54 -0.18 0.29 -13.95
CA TYR A 54 0.12 0.82 -15.28
C TYR A 54 1.56 0.50 -15.70
N LEU A 55 2.52 0.63 -14.78
CA LEU A 55 3.92 0.26 -15.00
C LEU A 55 4.03 -1.22 -15.39
N GLN A 56 3.38 -2.10 -14.63
CA GLN A 56 3.37 -3.54 -14.89
C GLN A 56 2.70 -3.90 -16.22
N GLU A 57 1.49 -3.38 -16.49
CA GLU A 57 0.79 -3.63 -17.76
C GLU A 57 1.65 -3.19 -18.97
N VAL A 58 2.40 -2.10 -18.84
CA VAL A 58 3.35 -1.64 -19.87
C VAL A 58 4.51 -2.61 -20.03
N ILE A 59 5.13 -3.07 -18.93
CA ILE A 59 6.22 -4.05 -18.95
C ILE A 59 5.75 -5.36 -19.56
N ASP A 60 4.62 -5.91 -19.12
CA ASP A 60 4.06 -7.16 -19.63
C ASP A 60 3.85 -7.11 -21.15
N VAL A 61 3.30 -5.99 -21.65
CA VAL A 61 3.09 -5.78 -23.08
C VAL A 61 4.42 -5.69 -23.83
N LEU A 62 5.40 -4.98 -23.29
CA LEU A 62 6.74 -4.86 -23.86
C LEU A 62 7.47 -6.21 -23.90
N GLU A 63 7.35 -7.01 -22.85
CA GLU A 63 7.94 -8.33 -22.77
C GLU A 63 7.35 -9.28 -23.80
N THR A 64 6.13 -9.08 -24.30
CA THR A 64 5.60 -9.93 -25.39
C THR A 64 6.42 -9.83 -26.69
N ASP A 65 7.20 -8.77 -26.88
CA ASP A 65 8.11 -8.59 -28.01
C ASP A 65 9.49 -9.22 -27.71
N GLY A 66 9.88 -10.21 -28.52
CA GLY A 66 11.13 -10.95 -28.28
C GLY A 66 12.39 -10.08 -28.38
N HIS A 67 12.44 -9.13 -29.32
CA HIS A 67 13.59 -8.21 -29.46
C HIS A 67 13.69 -7.30 -28.26
N PHE A 68 12.57 -6.70 -27.84
CA PHE A 68 12.56 -5.84 -26.67
C PHE A 68 12.90 -6.60 -25.39
N ARG A 69 12.38 -7.81 -25.20
CA ARG A 69 12.68 -8.67 -24.04
C ARG A 69 14.17 -8.97 -23.91
N GLU A 70 14.84 -9.33 -25.01
CA GLU A 70 16.29 -9.57 -25.00
C GLU A 70 17.07 -8.30 -24.62
N LYS A 71 16.62 -7.13 -25.10
CA LYS A 71 17.21 -5.83 -24.72
C LYS A 71 16.98 -5.47 -23.27
N LEU A 72 15.79 -5.75 -22.74
CA LEU A 72 15.45 -5.54 -21.34
C LEU A 72 16.32 -6.42 -20.43
N GLN A 73 16.46 -7.71 -20.75
CA GLN A 73 17.27 -8.66 -19.97
C GLN A 73 18.78 -8.37 -20.04
N ALA A 74 19.27 -7.83 -21.15
CA ALA A 74 20.69 -7.49 -21.32
C ALA A 74 21.05 -6.08 -20.81
N ALA A 75 20.06 -5.23 -20.52
CA ALA A 75 20.30 -3.87 -20.06
C ALA A 75 20.68 -3.85 -18.57
N ASN A 76 21.66 -3.02 -18.21
CA ASN A 76 21.95 -2.73 -16.82
C ASN A 76 21.10 -1.57 -16.30
N ALA A 77 21.06 -1.38 -14.98
CA ALA A 77 20.27 -0.32 -14.35
C ALA A 77 20.59 1.09 -14.91
N GLU A 78 21.83 1.37 -15.31
CA GLU A 78 22.21 2.65 -15.90
C GLU A 78 21.67 2.83 -17.33
N ASP A 79 21.68 1.79 -18.16
CA ASP A 79 21.12 1.82 -19.52
C ASP A 79 19.59 2.00 -19.47
N ILE A 80 18.93 1.43 -18.46
CA ILE A 80 17.49 1.60 -18.21
C ILE A 80 17.19 3.05 -17.78
N LYS A 81 17.93 3.60 -16.81
CA LYS A 81 17.74 4.97 -16.30
C LYS A 81 18.09 6.07 -17.31
N SER A 82 19.08 5.82 -18.17
CA SER A 82 19.58 6.80 -19.16
C SER A 82 18.68 6.97 -20.40
N GLY A 83 17.57 6.23 -20.48
CA GLY A 83 16.63 6.32 -21.61
C GLY A 83 17.12 5.62 -22.89
N LYS A 84 18.21 4.86 -22.81
CA LYS A 84 18.74 4.07 -23.94
C LYS A 84 17.77 2.94 -24.31
N LEU A 85 17.21 2.26 -23.31
CA LEU A 85 16.19 1.22 -23.50
C LEU A 85 14.94 1.78 -24.19
N SER A 86 14.53 3.01 -23.83
CA SER A 86 13.32 3.62 -24.38
C SER A 86 13.38 3.85 -25.89
N ARG A 87 14.58 3.97 -26.48
CA ARG A 87 14.78 4.09 -27.93
C ARG A 87 14.53 2.78 -28.68
N GLU A 88 14.63 1.64 -28.00
CA GLU A 88 14.33 0.34 -28.62
C GLU A 88 12.84 0.18 -28.94
N LEU A 89 11.99 1.03 -28.35
CA LEU A 89 10.55 1.09 -28.62
C LEU A 89 10.21 1.38 -30.09
N ASP A 90 11.12 2.01 -30.83
CA ASP A 90 10.97 2.28 -32.26
C ASP A 90 11.05 1.01 -33.12
N PHE A 91 11.63 -0.07 -32.60
CA PHE A 91 11.78 -1.35 -33.30
C PHE A 91 10.73 -2.39 -32.88
N VAL A 92 9.91 -2.06 -31.89
CA VAL A 92 8.85 -2.93 -31.38
C VAL A 92 7.73 -3.10 -32.41
N SER A 93 7.12 -4.29 -32.45
CA SER A 93 6.05 -4.59 -33.40
C SER A 93 4.83 -3.66 -33.27
N HIS A 94 4.14 -3.41 -34.39
CA HIS A 94 2.97 -2.53 -34.44
C HIS A 94 1.85 -2.94 -33.46
N HIS A 95 1.66 -4.25 -33.25
CA HIS A 95 0.64 -4.77 -32.33
C HIS A 95 0.93 -4.35 -30.88
N VAL A 96 2.19 -4.44 -30.47
CA VAL A 96 2.64 -4.03 -29.14
C VAL A 96 2.51 -2.52 -28.99
N ARG A 97 2.94 -1.74 -29.99
CA ARG A 97 2.70 -0.27 -30.03
C ARG A 97 1.23 0.11 -29.86
N THR A 98 0.33 -0.57 -30.55
CA THR A 98 -1.12 -0.31 -30.48
C THR A 98 -1.66 -0.55 -29.07
N LYS A 99 -1.19 -1.62 -28.40
CA LYS A 99 -1.56 -1.91 -27.01
C LYS A 99 -1.02 -0.87 -26.03
N LEU A 100 0.24 -0.46 -26.18
CA LEU A 100 0.84 0.58 -25.33
C LEU A 100 0.10 1.92 -25.46
N ASP A 101 -0.30 2.30 -26.67
CA ASP A 101 -1.13 3.47 -26.91
C ASP A 101 -2.48 3.37 -26.19
N GLU A 102 -3.09 2.19 -26.16
CA GLU A 102 -4.34 1.94 -25.45
C GLU A 102 -4.16 2.05 -23.93
N LEU A 103 -3.12 1.42 -23.37
CA LEU A 103 -2.79 1.52 -21.95
C LEU A 103 -2.59 2.97 -21.52
N LYS A 104 -1.81 3.76 -22.29
CA LYS A 104 -1.62 5.19 -22.00
C LYS A 104 -2.93 5.95 -21.96
N ARG A 105 -3.83 5.71 -22.93
CA ARG A 105 -5.14 6.37 -22.95
C ARG A 105 -5.99 6.00 -21.74
N GLN A 106 -5.97 4.72 -21.34
CA GLN A 106 -6.69 4.25 -20.15
C GLN A 106 -6.16 4.93 -18.88
N GLU A 107 -4.83 5.01 -18.73
CA GLU A 107 -4.22 5.66 -17.58
C GLU A 107 -4.51 7.15 -17.52
N VAL A 108 -4.41 7.87 -18.64
CA VAL A 108 -4.79 9.29 -18.73
C VAL A 108 -6.27 9.48 -18.35
N SER A 109 -7.16 8.60 -18.82
CA SER A 109 -8.58 8.65 -18.47
C SER A 109 -8.82 8.41 -16.97
N ARG A 110 -8.10 7.45 -16.37
CA ARG A 110 -8.16 7.17 -14.92
C ARG A 110 -7.73 8.40 -14.12
N LEU A 111 -6.59 8.99 -14.44
CA LEU A 111 -6.06 10.16 -13.73
C LEU A 111 -6.99 11.38 -13.85
N ARG A 112 -7.58 11.61 -15.03
CA ARG A 112 -8.60 12.67 -15.22
C ARG A 112 -9.85 12.45 -14.38
N MET A 113 -10.28 11.19 -14.23
CA MET A 113 -11.43 10.85 -13.38
C MET A 113 -11.11 11.12 -11.91
N LEU A 114 -9.93 10.73 -11.43
CA LEU A 114 -9.47 11.01 -10.07
C LEU A 114 -9.36 12.51 -9.79
N LEU A 115 -8.78 13.26 -10.73
CA LEU A 115 -8.70 14.72 -10.63
C LEU A 115 -10.10 15.34 -10.55
N LYS A 116 -11.03 14.91 -11.42
CA LYS A 116 -12.41 15.39 -11.40
C LYS A 116 -13.11 15.04 -10.09
N ALA A 117 -12.99 13.82 -9.60
CA ALA A 117 -13.61 13.40 -8.33
C ALA A 117 -13.09 14.23 -7.15
N LYS A 118 -11.79 14.55 -7.13
CA LYS A 118 -11.20 15.44 -6.12
C LYS A 118 -11.73 16.87 -6.25
N MET A 119 -11.81 17.43 -7.45
CA MET A 119 -12.39 18.76 -7.69
C MET A 119 -13.90 18.83 -7.34
N ASP A 120 -14.65 17.75 -7.56
CA ASP A 120 -16.07 17.70 -7.20
C ASP A 120 -16.24 17.62 -5.67
N ALA A 121 -15.30 16.95 -4.96
CA ALA A 121 -15.25 16.95 -3.50
C ALA A 121 -14.87 18.33 -2.89
N GLU A 122 -14.19 19.20 -3.66
CA GLU A 122 -13.84 20.57 -3.26
C GLU A 122 -15.03 21.54 -3.22
N GLN A 123 -16.22 21.15 -3.70
CA GLN A 123 -17.43 21.95 -3.48
C GLN A 123 -17.84 22.01 -2.00
N ASP A 124 -17.20 21.23 -1.12
CA ASP A 124 -17.28 21.37 0.32
C ASP A 124 -16.24 22.41 0.82
N PRO A 125 -16.64 23.58 1.36
CA PRO A 125 -15.75 24.71 1.67
C PRO A 125 -14.67 24.44 2.74
N ASN A 126 -14.59 23.24 3.29
CA ASN A 126 -13.69 22.88 4.39
C ASN A 126 -12.44 22.07 3.96
N VAL A 127 -12.29 21.69 2.68
CA VAL A 127 -11.15 20.89 2.20
C VAL A 127 -10.18 21.75 1.38
N GLN A 128 -8.98 22.00 1.91
CA GLN A 128 -7.88 22.57 1.12
C GLN A 128 -7.14 21.44 0.42
N VAL A 129 -7.24 21.38 -0.91
CA VAL A 129 -6.50 20.40 -1.70
C VAL A 129 -5.15 20.97 -2.12
N ASP A 130 -4.10 20.19 -1.86
CA ASP A 130 -2.76 20.49 -2.32
C ASP A 130 -2.65 20.22 -3.83
N HIS A 131 -2.83 21.27 -4.63
CA HIS A 131 -2.77 21.21 -6.08
C HIS A 131 -1.40 20.72 -6.58
N LEU A 132 -0.32 20.91 -5.80
CA LEU A 132 1.00 20.40 -6.15
C LEU A 132 1.03 18.86 -6.10
N ASN A 133 0.45 18.27 -5.04
CA ASN A 133 0.39 16.81 -4.92
C ASN A 133 -0.54 16.15 -5.95
N LEU A 134 -1.53 16.88 -6.47
CA LEU A 134 -2.33 16.45 -7.62
C LEU A 134 -1.53 16.38 -8.91
N LEU A 135 -0.69 17.38 -9.18
CA LEU A 135 0.13 17.43 -10.39
C LEU A 135 1.23 16.36 -10.38
N LYS A 136 1.74 16.01 -9.19
CA LYS A 136 2.67 14.87 -9.03
C LYS A 136 2.11 13.56 -9.59
N GLN A 137 0.78 13.39 -9.64
CA GLN A 137 0.11 12.18 -10.15
C GLN A 137 0.24 11.99 -11.67
N PHE A 138 0.77 12.96 -12.40
CA PHE A 138 0.92 12.92 -13.86
C PHE A 138 2.38 12.89 -14.31
N GLU A 139 3.35 12.85 -13.39
CA GLU A 139 4.77 13.00 -13.73
C GLU A 139 5.34 11.83 -14.55
N HIS A 140 4.74 10.65 -14.48
CA HIS A 140 5.12 9.45 -15.25
C HIS A 140 4.63 9.44 -16.70
N LEU A 141 3.94 10.49 -17.16
CA LEU A 141 3.38 10.61 -18.51
C LEU A 141 3.88 11.87 -19.22
N ASP A 142 4.03 11.82 -20.54
CA ASP A 142 4.36 13.02 -21.31
C ASP A 142 3.16 14.00 -21.35
N PRO A 143 3.26 15.23 -20.80
CA PRO A 143 2.17 16.19 -20.86
C PRO A 143 1.91 16.75 -22.27
N GLN A 144 2.90 16.70 -23.17
CA GLN A 144 2.79 17.20 -24.54
C GLN A 144 2.06 16.22 -25.47
N ASN A 145 2.01 14.94 -25.09
CA ASN A 145 1.38 13.89 -25.88
C ASN A 145 0.56 12.98 -24.97
N GLN A 146 -0.76 12.94 -25.15
CA GLN A 146 -1.66 12.21 -24.26
C GLN A 146 -2.26 10.94 -24.89
N HIS A 147 -1.90 10.61 -26.13
CA HIS A 147 -2.66 9.66 -26.94
C HIS A 147 -1.82 8.55 -27.57
N THR A 148 -0.53 8.77 -27.78
CA THR A 148 0.42 7.75 -28.27
C THR A 148 1.51 7.53 -27.24
N PHE A 149 1.89 6.27 -26.99
CA PHE A 149 2.96 5.89 -26.09
C PHE A 149 4.29 5.87 -26.86
N GLU A 150 5.16 6.82 -26.52
CA GLU A 150 6.44 7.03 -27.20
C GLU A 150 7.62 6.71 -26.28
N ALA A 151 8.83 6.74 -26.85
CA ALA A 151 10.06 6.52 -26.09
C ALA A 151 10.15 7.45 -24.87
N ARG A 152 9.66 8.69 -25.00
CA ARG A 152 9.62 9.65 -23.90
C ARG A 152 8.73 9.19 -22.74
N ASP A 153 7.59 8.55 -23.03
CA ASP A 153 6.71 8.03 -21.98
C ASP A 153 7.37 6.90 -21.22
N LEU A 154 8.01 5.96 -21.92
CA LEU A 154 8.73 4.88 -21.27
C LEU A 154 9.91 5.39 -20.44
N GLU A 155 10.64 6.38 -20.96
CA GLU A 155 11.70 7.06 -20.22
C GLU A 155 11.17 7.73 -18.93
N LEU A 156 10.10 8.52 -19.04
CA LEU A 156 9.48 9.17 -17.88
C LEU A 156 8.95 8.14 -16.89
N LEU A 157 8.20 7.14 -17.34
CA LEU A 157 7.66 6.09 -16.51
C LEU A 157 8.75 5.37 -15.70
N ILE A 158 9.86 4.99 -16.34
CA ILE A 158 11.01 4.35 -15.68
C ILE A 158 11.70 5.32 -14.71
N GLN A 159 11.94 6.57 -15.11
CA GLN A 159 12.61 7.57 -14.27
C GLN A 159 11.77 7.93 -13.04
N THR A 160 10.48 8.15 -13.22
CA THR A 160 9.53 8.43 -12.14
C THR A 160 9.39 7.22 -11.23
N ALA A 161 9.23 6.01 -11.76
CA ALA A 161 9.20 4.79 -10.94
C ALA A 161 10.49 4.65 -10.13
N THR A 162 11.66 4.78 -10.75
CA THR A 162 12.95 4.69 -10.05
C THR A 162 13.06 5.73 -8.93
N ARG A 163 12.66 6.97 -9.20
CA ARG A 163 12.73 8.06 -8.22
C ARG A 163 11.73 7.85 -7.10
N ASP A 164 10.48 7.53 -7.42
CA ASP A 164 9.40 7.40 -6.45
C ASP A 164 9.63 6.18 -5.55
N LEU A 165 10.12 5.07 -6.10
CA LEU A 165 10.57 3.90 -5.34
C LEU A 165 11.71 4.27 -4.37
N ALA A 166 12.70 5.02 -4.83
CA ALA A 166 13.80 5.49 -3.97
C ALA A 166 13.35 6.52 -2.92
N GLN A 167 12.27 7.26 -3.17
CA GLN A 167 11.70 8.24 -2.23
C GLN A 167 10.63 7.65 -1.31
N TYR A 168 10.09 6.47 -1.64
CA TYR A 168 9.00 5.85 -0.89
C TYR A 168 9.41 5.60 0.55
N ASP A 169 10.54 4.93 0.75
CA ASP A 169 11.07 4.61 2.07
C ASP A 169 11.42 5.90 2.83
N ALA A 170 12.10 6.85 2.17
CA ALA A 170 12.42 8.15 2.77
C ALA A 170 11.17 8.95 3.19
N ALA A 171 10.07 8.87 2.44
CA ALA A 171 8.81 9.50 2.79
C ALA A 171 8.16 8.83 4.01
N HIS A 172 8.25 7.50 4.10
CA HIS A 172 7.77 6.74 5.28
C HIS A 172 8.57 7.12 6.53
N HIS A 173 9.91 7.17 6.44
CA HIS A 173 10.78 7.64 7.51
C HIS A 173 10.41 9.04 8.01
N GLU A 174 10.12 9.96 7.08
CA GLU A 174 9.73 11.33 7.44
C GLU A 174 8.32 11.41 8.02
N GLU A 175 7.38 10.56 7.57
CA GLU A 175 6.05 10.45 8.19
C GLU A 175 6.14 9.87 9.60
N PHE A 176 6.90 8.80 9.78
CA PHE A 176 7.16 8.19 11.09
C PHE A 176 7.85 9.18 12.03
N LYS A 177 8.87 9.91 11.56
CA LYS A 177 9.52 10.97 12.33
C LYS A 177 8.51 12.03 12.81
N ARG A 178 7.60 12.48 11.94
CA ARG A 178 6.54 13.44 12.31
C ARG A 178 5.56 12.85 13.31
N TYR A 179 5.20 11.58 13.15
CA TYR A 179 4.33 10.86 14.07
C TYR A 179 4.94 10.82 15.48
N GLU A 180 6.21 10.43 15.60
CA GLU A 180 6.93 10.38 16.87
C GLU A 180 7.10 11.78 17.49
N MET A 181 7.40 12.81 16.70
CA MET A 181 7.44 14.19 17.19
C MET A 181 6.07 14.68 17.69
N LEU A 182 4.98 14.31 17.02
CA LEU A 182 3.62 14.67 17.44
C LEU A 182 3.23 13.96 18.75
N LYS A 183 3.54 12.67 18.87
CA LYS A 183 3.32 11.86 20.08
C LYS A 183 4.06 12.45 21.28
N GLU A 184 5.32 12.84 21.11
CA GLU A 184 6.09 13.49 22.17
C GLU A 184 5.56 14.90 22.50
N HIS A 185 5.16 15.68 21.49
CA HIS A 185 4.52 16.98 21.71
C HIS A 185 3.24 16.85 22.55
N GLU A 186 2.34 15.93 22.19
CA GLU A 186 1.10 15.67 22.92
C GLU A 186 1.38 15.21 24.35
N ARG A 187 2.40 14.36 24.54
CA ARG A 187 2.87 13.96 25.88
C ARG A 187 3.32 15.16 26.70
N ARG A 188 4.16 16.05 26.15
CA ARG A 188 4.63 17.26 26.84
C ARG A 188 3.46 18.14 27.25
N ARG A 189 2.51 18.38 26.33
CA ARG A 189 1.29 19.15 26.59
C ARG A 189 0.40 18.51 27.65
N TYR A 190 0.27 17.19 27.64
CA TYR A 190 -0.46 16.45 28.66
C TYR A 190 0.19 16.63 30.04
N LEU A 191 1.51 16.43 30.16
CA LEU A 191 2.24 16.62 31.42
C LEU A 191 2.18 18.07 31.92
N GLU A 192 2.23 19.05 31.01
CA GLU A 192 2.05 20.47 31.33
C GLU A 192 0.67 20.77 31.92
N SER A 193 -0.38 20.09 31.43
CA SER A 193 -1.75 20.28 31.89
C SER A 193 -2.03 19.71 33.30
N LEU A 194 -1.18 18.80 33.78
CA LEU A 194 -1.30 18.14 35.08
C LEU A 194 -0.64 18.95 36.21
N GLY A 195 -1.16 18.77 37.44
CA GLY A 195 -0.51 19.26 38.67
C GLY A 195 0.74 18.44 39.04
N GLU A 196 1.58 18.95 39.95
CA GLU A 196 2.90 18.37 40.27
C GLU A 196 2.86 16.88 40.66
N GLU A 197 1.98 16.48 41.57
CA GLU A 197 1.87 15.07 42.01
C GLU A 197 1.39 14.16 40.88
N GLN A 198 0.41 14.61 40.09
CA GLN A 198 -0.12 13.85 38.95
C GLN A 198 0.91 13.71 37.84
N ARG A 199 1.68 14.77 37.57
CA ARG A 199 2.77 14.76 36.60
C ARG A 199 3.81 13.72 36.95
N LYS A 200 4.26 13.69 38.21
CA LYS A 200 5.24 12.71 38.70
C LYS A 200 4.72 11.26 38.62
N GLU A 201 3.43 11.05 38.89
CA GLU A 201 2.83 9.72 38.72
C GLU A 201 2.77 9.31 37.24
N ALA A 202 2.40 10.21 36.34
CA ALA A 202 2.35 9.97 34.90
C ALA A 202 3.73 9.66 34.32
N GLU A 203 4.75 10.44 34.70
CA GLU A 203 6.15 10.21 34.30
C GLU A 203 6.63 8.83 34.76
N ARG A 204 6.37 8.44 36.01
CA ARG A 204 6.77 7.12 36.52
C ARG A 204 6.09 5.98 35.77
N LYS A 205 4.79 6.10 35.46
CA LYS A 205 4.07 5.08 34.68
C LYS A 205 4.67 4.92 33.28
N LEU A 206 5.06 6.01 32.66
CA LEU A 206 5.64 6.00 31.33
C LEU A 206 7.07 5.42 31.33
N GLU A 207 7.89 5.74 32.32
CA GLU A 207 9.19 5.09 32.50
C GLU A 207 9.04 3.58 32.73
N GLU A 208 8.02 3.16 33.48
CA GLU A 208 7.72 1.74 33.71
C GLU A 208 7.25 1.05 32.43
N GLN A 209 6.40 1.69 31.64
CA GLN A 209 5.98 1.20 30.32
C GLN A 209 7.17 1.07 29.37
N GLN A 210 7.99 2.11 29.21
CA GLN A 210 9.19 2.07 28.37
C GLN A 210 10.14 0.96 28.81
N ARG A 211 10.35 0.82 30.13
CA ARG A 211 11.19 -0.25 30.65
C ARG A 211 10.63 -1.63 30.32
N ARG A 212 9.32 -1.84 30.47
CA ARG A 212 8.67 -3.11 30.12
C ARG A 212 8.81 -3.41 28.62
N HIS A 213 8.64 -2.40 27.76
CA HIS A 213 8.79 -2.56 26.33
C HIS A 213 10.23 -2.94 25.93
N ARG A 214 11.24 -2.35 26.58
CA ARG A 214 12.67 -2.74 26.41
C ARG A 214 12.99 -4.15 26.90
N GLU A 215 12.18 -4.72 27.78
CA GLU A 215 12.38 -6.06 28.32
C GLU A 215 11.80 -7.10 27.34
N HIS A 216 12.48 -7.29 26.21
CA HIS A 216 12.13 -8.29 25.18
C HIS A 216 13.26 -9.31 24.94
N PRO A 217 12.96 -10.49 24.35
CA PRO A 217 13.98 -11.41 23.87
C PRO A 217 14.92 -10.73 22.84
N LYS A 218 16.16 -11.19 22.74
CA LYS A 218 17.11 -10.66 21.74
C LYS A 218 16.52 -10.79 20.34
N VAL A 219 16.49 -9.66 19.63
CA VAL A 219 16.15 -9.59 18.21
C VAL A 219 17.41 -9.85 17.41
N ASN A 220 17.35 -10.80 16.48
CA ASN A 220 18.49 -11.11 15.62
C ASN A 220 18.64 -10.04 14.53
N VAL A 221 19.88 -9.85 14.05
CA VAL A 221 20.12 -8.93 12.94
C VAL A 221 19.44 -9.49 11.67
N PRO A 222 18.67 -8.67 10.93
CA PRO A 222 18.03 -9.09 9.68
C PRO A 222 19.02 -9.66 8.67
N GLY A 223 18.69 -10.81 8.08
CA GLY A 223 19.56 -11.53 7.14
C GLY A 223 20.70 -12.32 7.77
N SER A 224 20.84 -12.30 9.11
CA SER A 224 21.86 -13.09 9.81
C SER A 224 21.52 -14.58 9.84
N GLN A 225 22.53 -15.43 10.03
CA GLN A 225 22.34 -16.88 10.14
C GLN A 225 21.39 -17.25 11.29
N ALA A 226 21.40 -16.50 12.40
CA ALA A 226 20.53 -16.76 13.54
C ALA A 226 19.06 -16.53 13.16
N GLN A 227 18.75 -15.38 12.55
CA GLN A 227 17.40 -15.04 12.10
C GLN A 227 16.87 -16.05 11.08
N LEU A 228 17.65 -16.40 10.05
CA LEU A 228 17.19 -17.34 9.02
C LEU A 228 16.99 -18.76 9.58
N LYS A 229 17.80 -19.19 10.56
CA LYS A 229 17.62 -20.49 11.21
C LYS A 229 16.38 -20.52 12.10
N GLU A 230 16.06 -19.41 12.76
CA GLU A 230 14.87 -19.28 13.57
C GLU A 230 13.62 -19.37 12.70
N VAL A 231 13.58 -18.64 11.59
CA VAL A 231 12.51 -18.77 10.58
C VAL A 231 12.40 -20.22 10.09
N TRP A 232 13.52 -20.85 9.75
CA TRP A 232 13.56 -22.26 9.32
C TRP A 232 13.04 -23.25 10.36
N GLU A 233 13.23 -22.98 11.64
CA GLU A 233 12.72 -23.83 12.72
C GLU A 233 11.24 -23.57 13.01
N GLU A 234 10.88 -22.31 13.21
CA GLU A 234 9.58 -21.92 13.75
C GLU A 234 8.50 -21.78 12.69
N LEU A 235 8.84 -21.21 11.53
CA LEU A 235 7.89 -21.02 10.42
C LEU A 235 7.86 -22.26 9.52
N ASP A 236 9.02 -22.79 9.14
CA ASP A 236 9.08 -23.93 8.21
C ASP A 236 8.94 -25.29 8.91
N GLY A 237 9.15 -25.35 10.24
CA GLY A 237 9.10 -26.60 11.01
C GLY A 237 10.24 -27.57 10.68
N LEU A 238 11.40 -27.06 10.24
CA LEU A 238 12.53 -27.85 9.78
C LEU A 238 13.68 -27.87 10.81
N ASP A 239 14.48 -28.93 10.81
CA ASP A 239 15.59 -29.10 11.76
C ASP A 239 16.68 -28.02 11.54
N PRO A 240 17.02 -27.21 12.56
CA PRO A 240 18.05 -26.17 12.48
C PRO A 240 19.42 -26.69 12.08
N ASN A 241 19.75 -27.94 12.42
CA ASN A 241 21.04 -28.55 12.08
C ASN A 241 21.17 -28.90 10.60
N ARG A 242 20.05 -28.87 9.87
CA ARG A 242 19.98 -29.13 8.42
C ARG A 242 19.74 -27.88 7.61
N PHE A 243 19.90 -26.70 8.22
CA PHE A 243 19.75 -25.43 7.54
C PHE A 243 20.57 -25.40 6.24
N ASN A 244 19.89 -25.10 5.14
CA ASN A 244 20.50 -24.96 3.82
C ASN A 244 20.00 -23.66 3.19
N PRO A 245 20.88 -22.68 2.91
CA PRO A 245 20.44 -21.39 2.41
C PRO A 245 19.75 -21.47 1.05
N LYS A 246 20.17 -22.40 0.18
CA LYS A 246 19.51 -22.59 -1.11
C LYS A 246 18.08 -23.12 -0.95
N THR A 247 17.87 -24.07 -0.06
CA THR A 247 16.51 -24.58 0.23
C THR A 247 15.66 -23.53 0.93
N PHE A 248 16.25 -22.76 1.84
CA PHE A 248 15.59 -21.64 2.51
C PHE A 248 15.07 -20.63 1.48
N PHE A 249 15.91 -20.21 0.53
CA PHE A 249 15.53 -19.30 -0.54
C PHE A 249 14.32 -19.82 -1.33
N ILE A 250 14.39 -21.06 -1.82
CA ILE A 250 13.31 -21.67 -2.62
C ILE A 250 11.99 -21.78 -1.84
N LEU A 251 12.06 -21.94 -0.52
CA LEU A 251 10.87 -22.05 0.31
C LEU A 251 10.16 -20.71 0.53
N HIS A 252 10.91 -19.61 0.45
CA HIS A 252 10.43 -18.25 0.69
C HIS A 252 10.25 -17.41 -0.57
N ASP A 253 10.66 -17.94 -1.73
CA ASP A 253 10.22 -17.53 -3.06
C ASP A 253 8.81 -18.08 -3.27
N ILE A 254 7.82 -17.36 -2.72
CA ILE A 254 6.42 -17.81 -2.59
C ILE A 254 5.79 -17.93 -3.97
N ASN A 255 6.11 -17.00 -4.86
CA ASN A 255 5.57 -16.93 -6.20
C ASN A 255 6.37 -17.78 -7.23
N SER A 256 7.54 -18.30 -6.84
CA SER A 256 8.45 -19.13 -7.64
C SER A 256 9.00 -18.43 -8.90
N ASP A 257 9.24 -17.12 -8.82
CA ASP A 257 9.82 -16.32 -9.90
C ASP A 257 11.37 -16.29 -9.90
N GLY A 258 11.99 -16.86 -8.86
CA GLY A 258 13.44 -17.01 -8.72
C GLY A 258 14.14 -15.82 -8.09
N VAL A 259 13.40 -14.82 -7.60
CA VAL A 259 13.90 -13.69 -6.82
C VAL A 259 13.16 -13.61 -5.48
N LEU A 260 13.71 -12.88 -4.51
CA LEU A 260 12.99 -12.46 -3.32
C LEU A 260 12.72 -10.97 -3.41
N ASP A 261 11.44 -10.60 -3.44
CA ASP A 261 11.03 -9.21 -3.41
C ASP A 261 10.98 -8.63 -1.98
N GLU A 262 10.59 -7.36 -1.88
CA GLU A 262 10.49 -6.66 -0.60
C GLU A 262 9.49 -7.28 0.36
N GLN A 263 8.35 -7.77 -0.15
CA GLN A 263 7.28 -8.33 0.66
C GLN A 263 7.68 -9.70 1.20
N GLU A 264 8.32 -10.51 0.35
CA GLU A 264 8.87 -11.81 0.74
C GLU A 264 9.97 -11.66 1.79
N LEU A 265 10.86 -10.67 1.64
CA LEU A 265 11.87 -10.36 2.66
C LEU A 265 11.24 -9.86 3.97
N GLU A 266 10.27 -8.95 3.89
CA GLU A 266 9.56 -8.43 5.06
C GLU A 266 8.85 -9.53 5.85
N ALA A 267 8.28 -10.52 5.16
CA ALA A 267 7.64 -11.66 5.80
C ALA A 267 8.60 -12.42 6.73
N LEU A 268 9.90 -12.50 6.39
CA LEU A 268 10.94 -13.15 7.20
C LEU A 268 11.19 -12.43 8.54
N PHE A 269 10.84 -11.14 8.63
CA PHE A 269 11.07 -10.34 9.83
C PHE A 269 9.95 -10.49 10.86
N THR A 270 8.79 -11.01 10.45
CA THR A 270 7.59 -11.11 11.31
C THR A 270 7.91 -11.75 12.66
N LYS A 271 8.67 -12.86 12.68
CA LYS A 271 9.03 -13.56 13.92
C LYS A 271 9.95 -12.75 14.83
N GLU A 272 10.85 -11.97 14.24
CA GLU A 272 11.74 -11.08 14.99
C GLU A 272 10.98 -9.89 15.59
N LEU A 273 10.02 -9.34 14.85
CA LEU A 273 9.18 -8.22 15.30
C LEU A 273 8.19 -8.64 16.39
N GLU A 274 7.61 -9.84 16.30
CA GLU A 274 6.71 -10.42 17.32
C GLU A 274 7.36 -10.59 18.71
N LYS A 275 8.70 -10.55 18.80
CA LYS A 275 9.42 -10.57 20.08
C LYS A 275 9.27 -9.25 20.85
N VAL A 276 9.10 -8.15 20.13
CA VAL A 276 9.10 -6.77 20.66
C VAL A 276 7.69 -6.19 20.70
N TYR A 277 6.89 -6.45 19.66
CA TYR A 277 5.58 -5.82 19.49
C TYR A 277 4.46 -6.88 19.50
N ASP A 278 3.49 -6.75 20.41
CA ASP A 278 2.26 -7.55 20.41
C ASP A 278 1.06 -6.70 19.96
N PRO A 279 0.40 -7.01 18.82
CA PRO A 279 -0.79 -6.30 18.37
C PRO A 279 -1.97 -6.30 19.35
N LYS A 280 -1.97 -7.18 20.36
CA LYS A 280 -2.99 -7.24 21.42
C LYS A 280 -2.65 -6.38 22.62
N ASN A 281 -1.41 -5.88 22.71
CA ASN A 281 -0.96 -5.00 23.76
C ASN A 281 -1.11 -3.54 23.30
N GLU A 282 -2.03 -2.79 23.93
CA GLU A 282 -2.26 -1.38 23.59
C GLU A 282 -1.04 -0.48 23.86
N GLU A 283 -0.08 -0.95 24.66
CA GLU A 283 1.17 -0.23 24.93
C GLU A 283 2.20 -0.34 23.80
N ASP A 284 2.06 -1.33 22.91
CA ASP A 284 2.98 -1.54 21.80
C ASP A 284 2.47 -0.82 20.56
N ASP A 285 3.33 0.00 19.96
CA ASP A 285 2.97 0.82 18.82
C ASP A 285 3.18 0.07 17.51
N MET A 286 2.07 -0.25 16.83
CA MET A 286 2.15 -0.96 15.55
C MET A 286 2.81 -0.14 14.44
N ARG A 287 2.85 1.20 14.57
CA ARG A 287 3.58 2.06 13.62
C ARG A 287 5.08 1.96 13.83
N GLU A 288 5.54 1.84 15.08
CA GLU A 288 6.94 1.56 15.39
C GLU A 288 7.35 0.19 14.83
N MET A 289 6.46 -0.82 14.91
CA MET A 289 6.69 -2.13 14.31
C MET A 289 6.84 -2.06 12.77
N GLU A 290 5.99 -1.29 12.09
CA GLU A 290 6.07 -1.09 10.63
C GLU A 290 7.35 -0.36 10.23
N GLU A 291 7.71 0.70 10.96
CA GLU A 291 8.99 1.40 10.77
C GLU A 291 10.18 0.46 10.96
N GLU A 292 10.16 -0.35 12.02
CA GLU A 292 11.20 -1.33 12.30
C GLU A 292 11.35 -2.32 11.14
N ARG A 293 10.22 -2.81 10.61
CA ARG A 293 10.19 -3.69 9.44
C ARG A 293 10.88 -3.07 8.23
N LEU A 294 10.62 -1.79 7.96
CA LEU A 294 11.27 -1.05 6.86
C LEU A 294 12.77 -0.92 7.10
N ARG A 295 13.20 -0.56 8.32
CA ARG A 295 14.63 -0.50 8.68
C ARG A 295 15.33 -1.85 8.50
N MET A 296 14.67 -2.95 8.87
CA MET A 296 15.17 -4.30 8.66
C MET A 296 15.32 -4.62 7.17
N ARG A 297 14.30 -4.29 6.35
CA ARG A 297 14.34 -4.47 4.90
C ARG A 297 15.47 -3.68 4.26
N GLU A 298 15.59 -2.39 4.57
CA GLU A 298 16.66 -1.53 4.06
C GLU A 298 18.04 -2.07 4.42
N HIS A 299 18.19 -2.58 5.65
CA HIS A 299 19.43 -3.21 6.07
C HIS A 299 19.77 -4.43 5.22
N VAL A 300 18.80 -5.32 4.98
CA VAL A 300 19.03 -6.51 4.14
C VAL A 300 19.33 -6.10 2.69
N MET A 301 18.51 -5.25 2.09
CA MET A 301 18.70 -4.79 0.71
C MET A 301 20.09 -4.17 0.52
N LYS A 302 20.48 -3.24 1.39
CA LYS A 302 21.80 -2.59 1.31
C LYS A 302 22.97 -3.57 1.37
N ASN A 303 22.82 -4.69 2.07
CA ASN A 303 23.87 -5.66 2.27
C ASN A 303 23.85 -6.81 1.25
N VAL A 304 22.69 -7.16 0.71
CA VAL A 304 22.50 -8.35 -0.13
C VAL A 304 22.31 -7.99 -1.60
N ASP A 305 21.39 -7.06 -1.91
CA ASP A 305 21.10 -6.57 -3.26
C ASP A 305 22.32 -5.78 -3.78
N THR A 306 23.04 -6.38 -4.72
CA THR A 306 24.32 -5.85 -5.21
C THR A 306 24.12 -4.96 -6.43
N ASN A 307 23.09 -5.23 -7.23
CA ASN A 307 22.78 -4.47 -8.44
C ASN A 307 21.79 -3.30 -8.20
N GLN A 308 21.22 -3.21 -6.99
CA GLN A 308 20.29 -2.19 -6.53
C GLN A 308 18.99 -2.14 -7.33
N ASP A 309 18.47 -3.31 -7.70
CA ASP A 309 17.18 -3.45 -8.41
C ASP A 309 15.99 -3.72 -7.47
N ARG A 310 16.22 -3.76 -6.15
CA ARG A 310 15.23 -4.06 -5.09
C ARG A 310 14.68 -5.48 -5.15
N LEU A 311 15.39 -6.39 -5.82
CA LEU A 311 15.12 -7.82 -5.84
C LEU A 311 16.38 -8.54 -5.38
N VAL A 312 16.21 -9.64 -4.66
CA VAL A 312 17.35 -10.47 -4.25
C VAL A 312 17.34 -11.75 -5.03
N THR A 313 18.30 -11.91 -5.94
CA THR A 313 18.48 -13.17 -6.67
C THR A 313 19.06 -14.27 -5.76
N LEU A 314 18.86 -15.53 -6.15
CA LEU A 314 19.50 -16.66 -5.46
C LEU A 314 21.03 -16.51 -5.39
N GLU A 315 21.65 -15.95 -6.43
CA GLU A 315 23.11 -15.77 -6.47
C GLU A 315 23.57 -14.74 -5.42
N GLU A 316 22.89 -13.60 -5.34
CA GLU A 316 23.16 -12.56 -4.34
C GLU A 316 22.92 -13.05 -2.92
N PHE A 317 21.82 -13.76 -2.69
CA PHE A 317 21.51 -14.38 -1.41
C PHE A 317 22.61 -15.37 -0.99
N LEU A 318 23.00 -16.30 -1.87
CA LEU A 318 24.06 -17.26 -1.55
C LEU A 318 25.42 -16.58 -1.36
N ALA A 319 25.71 -15.51 -2.08
CA ALA A 319 26.91 -14.71 -1.88
C ALA A 319 26.90 -14.00 -0.52
N SER A 320 25.76 -13.49 -0.07
CA SER A 320 25.65 -12.83 1.24
C SER A 320 25.89 -13.81 2.38
N THR A 321 25.42 -15.05 2.27
CA THR A 321 25.67 -16.10 3.30
C THR A 321 27.13 -16.49 3.48
N GLN A 322 28.00 -16.14 2.52
CA GLN A 322 29.44 -16.40 2.58
C GLN A 322 30.22 -15.26 3.22
N ARG A 323 29.58 -14.11 3.46
CA ARG A 323 30.21 -12.95 4.07
C ARG A 323 30.35 -13.15 5.58
N LYS A 324 31.26 -12.39 6.21
CA LYS A 324 31.53 -12.54 7.65
C LYS A 324 30.32 -12.08 8.49
N GLU A 325 29.62 -11.09 7.98
CA GLU A 325 28.44 -10.45 8.56
C GLU A 325 27.23 -11.39 8.64
N PHE A 326 27.24 -12.49 7.87
CA PHE A 326 26.22 -13.53 7.96
C PHE A 326 26.29 -14.32 9.28
N GLY A 327 27.50 -14.47 9.83
CA GLY A 327 27.70 -15.15 11.10
C GLY A 327 27.10 -14.38 12.27
N ASP A 328 26.90 -15.06 13.40
CA ASP A 328 26.45 -14.40 14.63
C ASP A 328 27.53 -13.43 15.12
N THR A 329 27.25 -12.13 15.04
CA THR A 329 28.12 -11.07 15.56
C THR A 329 28.05 -10.96 17.08
N GLY A 330 27.15 -11.69 17.74
CA GLY A 330 26.87 -11.61 19.17
C GLY A 330 26.04 -10.40 19.56
N GLU A 331 26.05 -9.35 18.74
CA GLU A 331 25.21 -8.15 18.87
C GLU A 331 23.79 -8.42 18.31
N GLY A 332 22.78 -7.78 18.89
CA GLY A 332 21.39 -7.89 18.46
C GLY A 332 21.01 -6.72 17.57
N TRP A 333 19.83 -6.81 16.97
CA TRP A 333 19.24 -5.67 16.28
C TRP A 333 18.84 -4.59 17.29
N GLU A 334 19.19 -3.33 16.99
CA GLU A 334 18.85 -2.18 17.82
C GLU A 334 17.54 -1.55 17.32
N THR A 335 16.51 -1.61 18.17
CA THR A 335 15.15 -1.16 17.85
C THR A 335 15.07 0.36 17.70
N VAL A 336 13.97 0.83 17.12
CA VAL A 336 13.67 2.25 16.92
C VAL A 336 13.73 3.03 18.24
N GLU A 337 13.29 2.44 19.37
CA GLU A 337 13.37 3.10 20.67
C GLU A 337 14.81 3.42 21.10
N MET A 338 15.78 2.60 20.70
CA MET A 338 17.21 2.79 21.04
C MET A 338 17.86 3.88 20.17
N HIS A 339 17.29 4.15 18.99
CA HIS A 339 17.75 5.17 18.05
C HIS A 339 16.61 6.12 17.67
N PRO A 340 16.39 7.19 18.47
CA PRO A 340 15.31 8.14 18.22
C PRO A 340 15.33 8.66 16.77
N ALA A 341 14.15 8.67 16.14
CA ALA A 341 13.99 9.13 14.76
C ALA A 341 14.27 10.63 14.56
N TYR A 342 14.22 11.43 15.62
CA TYR A 342 14.39 12.89 15.59
C TYR A 342 15.31 13.40 16.71
N THR A 343 15.83 14.60 16.51
CA THR A 343 16.60 15.37 17.48
C THR A 343 15.73 16.38 18.23
N GLU A 344 16.14 16.79 19.43
CA GLU A 344 15.42 17.83 20.21
C GLU A 344 15.29 19.15 19.44
N GLU A 345 16.26 19.48 18.58
CA GLU A 345 16.18 20.68 17.71
C GLU A 345 15.10 20.56 16.64
N GLU A 346 14.92 19.37 16.05
CA GLU A 346 13.84 19.09 15.10
C GLU A 346 12.48 19.14 15.80
N LEU A 347 12.36 18.53 16.99
CA LEU A 347 11.13 18.60 17.78
C LEU A 347 10.75 20.05 18.08
N ARG A 348 11.69 20.89 18.54
CA ARG A 348 11.41 22.30 18.81
C ARG A 348 10.90 23.04 17.58
N ARG A 349 11.51 22.82 16.42
CA ARG A 349 11.05 23.44 15.16
C ARG A 349 9.65 22.95 14.76
N PHE A 350 9.39 21.67 14.96
CA PHE A 350 8.08 21.08 14.71
C PHE A 350 7.00 21.66 15.62
N GLU A 351 7.27 21.83 16.91
CA GLU A 351 6.35 22.48 17.86
C GLU A 351 6.10 23.96 17.51
N GLU A 352 7.14 24.69 17.07
CA GLU A 352 7.00 26.06 16.57
C GLU A 352 6.09 26.13 15.32
N GLU A 353 6.25 25.20 14.38
CA GLU A 353 5.41 25.08 13.17
C GLU A 353 3.96 24.73 13.53
N LEU A 354 3.74 23.77 14.43
CA LEU A 354 2.41 23.40 14.92
C LEU A 354 1.71 24.60 15.57
N ALA A 355 2.39 25.32 16.46
CA ALA A 355 1.83 26.49 17.13
C ALA A 355 1.47 27.60 16.13
N ALA A 356 2.30 27.83 15.11
CA ALA A 356 2.02 28.79 14.05
C ALA A 356 0.78 28.38 13.23
N ARG A 357 0.66 27.10 12.89
CA ARG A 357 -0.47 26.54 12.14
C ARG A 357 -1.78 26.59 12.94
N GLU A 358 -1.73 26.26 14.23
CA GLU A 358 -2.87 26.41 15.14
C GLU A 358 -3.34 27.87 15.23
N ALA A 359 -2.42 28.82 15.32
CA ALA A 359 -2.74 30.24 15.33
C ALA A 359 -3.41 30.70 14.03
N GLU A 360 -2.92 30.23 12.88
CA GLU A 360 -3.53 30.51 11.57
C GLU A 360 -4.96 29.93 11.48
N LEU A 361 -5.14 28.67 11.86
CA LEU A 361 -6.44 28.00 11.86
C LEU A 361 -7.43 28.70 12.80
N ASN A 362 -7.01 29.10 13.99
CA ASN A 362 -7.83 29.85 14.93
C ASN A 362 -8.22 31.23 14.37
N ALA A 363 -7.30 31.94 13.72
CA ALA A 363 -7.61 33.21 13.06
C ALA A 363 -8.61 33.02 11.90
N LYS A 364 -8.46 31.95 11.11
CA LYS A 364 -9.41 31.60 10.04
C LYS A 364 -10.79 31.25 10.60
N ALA A 365 -10.86 30.44 11.65
CA ALA A 365 -12.11 30.09 12.33
C ALA A 365 -12.83 31.33 12.88
N GLN A 366 -12.10 32.27 13.50
CA GLN A 366 -12.66 33.54 13.96
C GLN A 366 -13.22 34.38 12.81
N ARG A 367 -12.51 34.48 11.68
CA ARG A 367 -13.00 35.19 10.48
C ARG A 367 -14.27 34.57 9.94
N LEU A 368 -14.31 33.24 9.81
CA LEU A 368 -15.49 32.52 9.35
C LEU A 368 -16.68 32.72 10.32
N SER A 369 -16.44 32.67 11.63
CA SER A 369 -17.49 32.97 12.63
C SER A 369 -18.05 34.38 12.44
N GLN A 370 -17.20 35.39 12.28
CA GLN A 370 -17.63 36.78 12.04
C GLN A 370 -18.42 36.93 10.73
N GLU A 371 -18.01 36.22 9.68
CA GLU A 371 -18.69 36.21 8.39
C GLU A 371 -20.07 35.55 8.50
N THR A 372 -20.18 34.41 9.18
CA THR A 372 -21.47 33.74 9.42
C THR A 372 -22.44 34.62 10.23
N GLU A 373 -21.96 35.31 11.26
CA GLU A 373 -22.76 36.28 12.02
C GLU A 373 -23.19 37.48 11.17
N ALA A 374 -22.32 37.97 10.29
CA ALA A 374 -22.66 39.06 9.36
C ALA A 374 -23.71 38.63 8.33
N LEU A 375 -23.57 37.43 7.77
CA LEU A 375 -24.55 36.84 6.85
C LEU A 375 -25.90 36.62 7.53
N GLY A 376 -25.93 36.08 8.76
CA GLY A 376 -27.15 35.92 9.55
C GLY A 376 -27.86 37.25 9.81
N ARG A 377 -27.11 38.30 10.15
CA ARG A 377 -27.66 39.67 10.29
C ARG A 377 -28.22 40.21 8.98
N SER A 378 -27.55 39.95 7.85
CA SER A 378 -28.02 40.36 6.51
C SER A 378 -29.31 39.64 6.11
N GLN A 379 -29.38 38.33 6.32
CA GLN A 379 -30.59 37.52 6.08
C GLN A 379 -31.77 38.02 6.92
N GLY A 380 -31.56 38.27 8.22
CA GLY A 380 -32.60 38.83 9.08
C GLY A 380 -33.14 40.18 8.59
N ARG A 381 -32.26 41.06 8.07
CA ARG A 381 -32.69 42.33 7.46
C ARG A 381 -33.50 42.13 6.18
N LEU A 382 -33.08 41.22 5.32
CA LEU A 382 -33.80 40.87 4.08
C LEU A 382 -35.20 40.30 4.38
N GLU A 383 -35.33 39.43 5.37
CA GLU A 383 -36.61 38.88 5.79
C GLU A 383 -37.54 39.95 6.37
N ALA A 384 -37.01 40.86 7.19
CA ALA A 384 -37.77 41.99 7.72
C ALA A 384 -38.29 42.89 6.58
N GLN A 385 -37.42 43.24 5.62
CA GLN A 385 -37.79 44.04 4.46
C GLN A 385 -38.85 43.34 3.58
N LYS A 386 -38.74 42.01 3.41
CA LYS A 386 -39.74 41.22 2.69
C LYS A 386 -41.10 41.23 3.40
N ARG A 387 -41.12 41.13 4.74
CA ARG A 387 -42.37 41.20 5.53
C ARG A 387 -43.01 42.58 5.45
N GLU A 388 -42.23 43.65 5.52
CA GLU A 388 -42.73 45.02 5.33
C GLU A 388 -43.37 45.20 3.96
N LEU A 389 -42.71 44.76 2.89
CA LEU A 389 -43.27 44.79 1.52
C LEU A 389 -44.58 43.99 1.39
N GLN A 390 -44.66 42.83 2.03
CA GLN A 390 -45.89 42.02 2.05
C GLN A 390 -47.03 42.70 2.81
N GLN A 391 -46.73 43.41 3.90
CA GLN A 391 -47.75 44.15 4.65
C GLN A 391 -48.26 45.38 3.88
N VAL A 392 -47.38 46.11 3.19
CA VAL A 392 -47.77 47.26 2.35
C VAL A 392 -48.66 46.79 1.19
N THR A 393 -48.26 45.72 0.49
CA THR A 393 -49.05 45.16 -0.62
C THR A 393 -50.39 44.58 -0.17
N ALA A 394 -50.46 43.95 1.02
CA ALA A 394 -51.73 43.49 1.60
C ALA A 394 -52.63 44.64 2.07
N GLY A 395 -52.04 45.72 2.61
CA GLY A 395 -52.77 46.93 3.01
C GLY A 395 -53.34 47.71 1.83
N GLU A 396 -52.60 47.80 0.72
CA GLU A 396 -53.11 48.37 -0.54
C GLU A 396 -54.26 47.53 -1.12
N ALA A 397 -54.16 46.20 -1.06
CA ALA A 397 -55.25 45.33 -1.51
C ALA A 397 -56.53 45.44 -0.65
N ALA A 398 -56.39 45.68 0.65
CA ALA A 398 -57.53 45.88 1.57
C ALA A 398 -58.18 47.27 1.46
N SER A 399 -57.47 48.27 0.93
CA SER A 399 -57.99 49.64 0.72
C SER A 399 -58.76 49.81 -0.60
N ILE A 400 -58.74 48.78 -1.46
CA ILE A 400 -59.42 48.76 -2.78
C ILE A 400 -60.80 48.04 -2.70
N HIS A 401 -61.17 47.51 -1.53
CA HIS A 401 -62.52 47.00 -1.23
C HIS A 401 -63.21 47.89 -0.21
#